data_AF-A0A9E5IT52-F1
#
_entry.id   AF-A0A9E5IT52-F1
#
_cell.length_a   1.000
_cell.length_b   1.000
_cell.length_c   1.000
_cell.angle_alpha   90.00
_cell.angle_beta   90.00
_cell.angle_gamma   90.00
#
_symmetry.space_group_name_H-M   'P 1'
#
loop_
_entity.id
_entity.type
_entity.pdbx_description
1 polymer ?
#
loop_
_entity_poly.entity_id
_entity_poly.type
_entity_poly.pdbx_seq_one_letter_code
_entity_poly.pdbx_strand_id
1 'polypeptide(L)'
;MTDSADSFDAAFTKAVDLGNQIAESDREADLWDVADGLLAGAIQYWLYSRQPCSDPRCKDCMPVSTAEGRMAELQKLIRELSSESEYFHSPNDSNVGRA
;
A
#
# COMPACT_ATOMS: atom_id res chain seq x y z
N MET A 1 -8.27 -6.35 23.42
CA MET A 1 -7.44 -6.67 22.24
C MET A 1 -8.28 -6.28 21.05
N THR A 2 -8.02 -5.11 20.47
CA THR A 2 -8.47 -4.83 19.10
C THR A 2 -7.70 -5.79 18.21
N ASP A 3 -8.40 -6.57 17.39
CA ASP A 3 -7.74 -7.61 16.61
C ASP A 3 -6.82 -6.97 15.56
N SER A 4 -5.72 -7.63 15.19
CA SER A 4 -4.82 -7.11 14.16
C SER A 4 -5.52 -6.94 12.81
N ALA A 5 -6.54 -7.78 12.54
CA ALA A 5 -7.42 -7.65 11.38
C ALA A 5 -8.22 -6.35 11.41
N ASP A 6 -8.80 -5.99 12.58
CA ASP A 6 -9.59 -4.75 12.74
C ASP A 6 -8.77 -3.50 12.40
N SER A 7 -7.47 -3.50 12.73
CA SER A 7 -6.59 -2.35 12.47
C SER A 7 -6.20 -2.23 10.99
N PHE A 8 -6.01 -3.36 10.31
CA PHE A 8 -5.76 -3.38 8.87
C PHE A 8 -6.99 -2.90 8.10
N ASP A 9 -8.16 -3.49 8.36
CA ASP A 9 -9.41 -3.16 7.68
C ASP A 9 -9.76 -1.69 7.88
N ALA A 10 -9.62 -1.18 9.10
CA ALA A 10 -9.86 0.23 9.38
C ALA A 10 -8.93 1.17 8.61
N ALA A 11 -7.65 0.81 8.44
CA ALA A 11 -6.71 1.60 7.66
C ALA A 11 -7.03 1.55 6.16
N PHE A 12 -7.36 0.36 5.65
CA PHE A 12 -7.76 0.14 4.26
C PHE A 12 -9.00 0.95 3.89
N THR A 13 -10.10 0.79 4.65
CA THR A 13 -11.35 1.52 4.40
C THR A 13 -11.14 3.03 4.43
N LYS A 14 -10.40 3.55 5.41
CA LYS A 14 -10.12 4.99 5.50
C LYS A 14 -9.31 5.52 4.32
N ALA A 15 -8.39 4.72 3.77
CA ALA A 15 -7.60 5.12 2.61
C ALA A 15 -8.48 5.23 1.36
N VAL A 16 -9.36 4.26 1.13
CA VAL A 16 -10.31 4.26 0.02
C VAL A 16 -11.30 5.42 0.14
N ASP A 17 -11.90 5.60 1.33
CA ASP A 17 -12.85 6.69 1.60
C ASP A 17 -12.23 8.06 1.35
N LEU A 18 -10.97 8.26 1.77
CA LEU A 18 -10.24 9.50 1.53
C LEU A 18 -10.03 9.76 0.03
N GLY A 19 -9.69 8.73 -0.75
CA GLY A 19 -9.55 8.86 -2.21
C GLY A 19 -10.84 9.25 -2.90
N ASN A 20 -11.94 8.59 -2.52
CA ASN A 20 -13.28 8.93 -3.02
C ASN A 20 -13.65 10.37 -2.66
N GLN A 21 -13.41 10.79 -1.41
CA GLN A 21 -13.69 12.14 -0.97
C GLN A 21 -12.90 13.20 -1.76
N ILE A 22 -11.60 12.96 -2.01
CA ILE A 22 -10.76 13.88 -2.78
C ILE A 22 -11.27 13.97 -4.22
N ALA A 23 -11.50 12.83 -4.87
CA ALA A 23 -12.02 12.75 -6.24
C ALA A 23 -13.41 13.42 -6.40
N GLU A 24 -14.27 13.32 -5.39
CA GLU A 24 -15.58 13.98 -5.41
C GLU A 24 -15.47 15.50 -5.22
N SER A 25 -14.50 15.96 -4.42
CA SER A 25 -14.31 17.37 -4.10
C SER A 25 -13.73 18.19 -5.24
N ASP A 26 -12.99 17.55 -6.15
CA ASP A 26 -12.40 18.15 -7.33
C ASP A 26 -12.71 17.31 -8.58
N ARG A 27 -13.77 17.69 -9.30
CA ARG A 27 -14.24 16.99 -10.50
C ARG A 27 -13.31 17.15 -11.71
N GLU A 28 -12.36 18.06 -11.64
CA GLU A 28 -11.34 18.27 -12.68
C GLU A 28 -10.03 17.53 -12.36
N ALA A 29 -9.87 17.02 -11.13
CA ALA A 29 -8.70 16.24 -10.75
C ALA A 29 -8.62 14.94 -11.54
N ASP A 30 -7.42 14.61 -12.01
CA ASP A 30 -7.14 13.28 -12.54
C ASP A 30 -7.18 12.27 -11.39
N LEU A 31 -8.02 11.24 -11.53
CA LEU A 31 -8.12 10.16 -10.55
C LEU A 31 -6.78 9.45 -10.36
N TRP A 32 -5.92 9.44 -11.39
CA TRP A 32 -4.59 8.86 -11.30
C TRP A 32 -3.68 9.69 -10.40
N ASP A 33 -3.72 11.02 -10.49
CA ASP A 33 -2.94 11.90 -9.61
C ASP A 33 -3.36 11.74 -8.14
N VAL A 34 -4.67 11.60 -7.90
CA VAL A 34 -5.20 11.33 -6.55
C VAL A 34 -4.70 9.98 -6.03
N ALA A 35 -4.77 8.93 -6.85
CA ALA A 35 -4.30 7.59 -6.48
C ALA A 35 -2.79 7.57 -6.21
N ASP A 36 -1.99 8.21 -7.05
CA ASP A 36 -0.53 8.31 -6.90
C ASP A 36 -0.17 9.07 -5.62
N GLY A 37 -0.88 10.15 -5.31
CA GLY A 37 -0.70 10.91 -4.07
C GLY A 37 -1.02 10.08 -2.81
N LEU A 38 -2.12 9.31 -2.84
CA LEU A 38 -2.46 8.41 -1.74
C LEU A 38 -1.43 7.30 -1.56
N LEU A 39 -0.98 6.69 -2.67
CA LEU A 39 0.05 5.65 -2.63
C LEU A 39 1.37 6.21 -2.08
N ALA A 40 1.78 7.40 -2.50
CA ALA A 40 2.97 8.06 -1.99
C ALA A 40 2.88 8.30 -0.47
N GLY A 41 1.73 8.76 0.02
CA GLY A 41 1.47 8.92 1.46
C GLY A 41 1.51 7.60 2.24
N ALA A 42 0.91 6.54 1.69
CA ALA A 42 0.94 5.21 2.29
C ALA A 42 2.37 4.65 2.36
N ILE A 43 3.16 4.79 1.29
CA ILE A 43 4.57 4.39 1.26
C ILE A 43 5.38 5.16 2.30
N GLN A 44 5.18 6.49 2.38
CA GLN A 44 5.86 7.34 3.36
C GLN A 44 5.59 6.87 4.80
N TYR A 45 4.32 6.61 5.13
CA TYR A 45 3.95 6.13 6.46
C TYR A 45 4.49 4.72 6.74
N TRP A 46 4.46 3.83 5.75
CA TRP A 46 5.01 2.48 5.90
C TRP A 46 6.52 2.52 6.20
N LEU A 47 7.28 3.31 5.44
CA LEU A 47 8.73 3.49 5.67
C LEU A 47 9.02 4.11 7.05
N TYR A 48 8.21 5.09 7.47
CA TYR A 48 8.30 5.67 8.81
C TYR A 48 8.04 4.62 9.90
N SER A 49 7.01 3.79 9.75
CA SER A 49 6.65 2.75 10.72
C SER A 49 7.68 1.61 10.83
N ARG A 50 8.59 1.50 9.85
CA ARG A 50 9.61 0.44 9.75
C ARG A 50 11.04 0.95 9.89
N GLN A 51 11.22 2.11 10.52
CA GLN A 51 12.57 2.60 10.83
C GLN A 51 13.29 1.61 11.76
N PRO A 52 14.53 1.21 11.46
CA PRO A 52 15.30 0.36 12.36
C PRO A 52 15.59 1.11 13.67
N CYS A 53 15.67 0.37 14.78
CA CYS A 53 16.08 0.93 16.05
C CYS A 53 17.58 1.26 16.06
N SER A 54 18.06 1.87 17.15
CA SER A 54 19.47 2.25 17.29
C SER A 54 20.44 1.08 17.47
N ASP A 55 19.93 -0.15 17.65
CA ASP A 55 20.77 -1.34 17.80
C ASP A 55 21.03 -2.01 16.44
N PRO A 56 22.27 -1.93 15.90
CA PRO A 56 22.61 -2.54 14.61
C PRO A 56 22.58 -4.07 14.63
N ARG A 57 22.42 -4.70 15.80
CA ARG A 57 22.33 -6.16 15.97
C ARG A 57 20.92 -6.64 16.25
N CYS A 58 19.92 -5.75 16.23
CA CYS A 58 18.53 -6.11 16.44
C CYS A 58 18.04 -7.03 15.33
N LYS A 59 17.77 -8.30 15.67
CA LYS A 59 17.33 -9.33 14.72
C LYS A 59 15.99 -8.99 14.06
N ASP A 60 15.08 -8.35 14.80
CA ASP A 60 13.76 -7.98 14.31
C ASP A 60 13.84 -6.86 13.26
N CYS A 61 14.81 -5.96 13.39
CA CYS A 61 15.06 -4.90 12.43
C CYS A 61 15.87 -5.36 11.21
N MET A 62 16.49 -6.55 11.23
CA MET A 62 17.40 -6.99 10.16
C MET A 62 16.81 -6.85 8.75
N PRO A 63 15.55 -7.27 8.47
CA PRO A 63 14.97 -7.13 7.12
C PRO A 63 14.84 -5.68 6.65
N VAL A 64 14.68 -4.74 7.58
CA VAL A 64 14.44 -3.31 7.31
C VAL A 64 15.61 -2.41 7.74
N SER A 65 16.75 -3.00 8.06
CA SER A 65 17.93 -2.31 8.63
C SER A 65 18.65 -1.42 7.63
N THR A 66 18.48 -1.68 6.33
CA THR A 66 19.02 -0.86 5.23
C THR A 66 17.90 -0.31 4.36
N ALA A 67 18.23 0.67 3.51
CA ALA A 67 17.27 1.21 2.55
C ALA A 67 16.82 0.12 1.55
N GLU A 68 17.77 -0.68 1.07
CA GLU A 68 17.53 -1.77 0.14
C GLU A 68 16.67 -2.87 0.78
N GLY A 69 16.92 -3.19 2.07
CA GLY A 69 16.10 -4.14 2.82
C GLY A 69 14.66 -3.68 2.97
N ARG A 70 14.44 -2.41 3.34
CA ARG A 70 13.08 -1.82 3.37
C ARG A 70 12.39 -1.89 2.03
N MET A 71 13.10 -1.60 0.94
CA MET A 71 12.53 -1.69 -0.41
C MET A 71 12.18 -3.13 -0.79
N ALA A 72 13.01 -4.12 -0.43
CA ALA A 72 12.73 -5.52 -0.71
C ALA A 72 11.46 -6.01 0.02
N GLU A 73 11.31 -5.67 1.30
CA GLU A 73 10.11 -5.99 2.08
C GLU A 73 8.86 -5.27 1.55
N LEU A 74 8.99 -3.99 1.19
CA LEU A 74 7.89 -3.23 0.59
C LEU A 74 7.44 -3.84 -0.74
N GLN A 75 8.38 -4.18 -1.62
CA GLN A 75 8.07 -4.82 -2.91
C GLN A 75 7.42 -6.20 -2.74
N LYS A 76 7.81 -6.96 -1.72
CA LYS A 76 7.17 -8.23 -1.38
C LYS A 76 5.72 -7.99 -0.97
N LEU A 77 5.48 -7.05 -0.05
CA LEU A 77 4.14 -6.71 0.42
C LEU A 77 3.25 -6.19 -0.72
N ILE A 78 3.77 -5.33 -1.60
CA ILE A 78 3.03 -4.83 -2.76
C ILE A 78 2.57 -5.99 -3.64
N ARG A 79 3.44 -6.97 -3.93
CA ARG A 79 3.05 -8.14 -4.73
C ARG A 79 1.93 -8.94 -4.07
N GLU A 80 2.03 -9.17 -2.76
CA GLU A 80 1.02 -9.90 -1.99
C GLU A 80 -0.33 -9.17 -2.03
N LEU A 81 -0.36 -7.90 -1.63
CA LEU A 81 -1.59 -7.08 -1.62
C LEU A 81 -2.18 -6.90 -3.02
N SER A 82 -1.35 -6.69 -4.05
CA SER A 82 -1.80 -6.63 -5.43
C SER A 82 -2.48 -7.93 -5.83
N SER A 83 -1.89 -9.10 -5.53
CA SER A 83 -2.45 -10.39 -5.95
C SER A 83 -3.78 -10.74 -5.28
N GLU A 84 -4.07 -10.16 -4.13
CA GLU A 84 -5.33 -10.34 -3.39
C GLU A 84 -6.43 -9.34 -3.82
N SER A 85 -6.07 -8.30 -4.57
CA SER A 85 -7.01 -7.28 -5.03
C SER A 85 -7.96 -7.81 -6.10
N GLU A 86 -9.24 -7.50 -5.98
CA GLU A 86 -10.25 -7.81 -7.01
C GLU A 86 -9.98 -7.09 -8.34
N TYR A 87 -9.18 -6.02 -8.32
CA TYR A 87 -8.80 -5.25 -9.50
C TYR A 87 -7.50 -5.72 -10.15
N PHE A 88 -6.83 -6.75 -9.61
CA PHE A 88 -5.57 -7.25 -10.15
C PHE A 88 -5.72 -7.89 -11.54
N HIS A 89 -6.85 -8.57 -11.75
CA HIS A 89 -7.26 -9.11 -13.04
C HIS A 89 -8.56 -8.43 -13.47
N SER A 90 -8.59 -7.94 -14.70
CA SER A 90 -9.76 -7.31 -15.28
C SER A 90 -10.29 -8.12 -16.47
N PRO A 91 -11.62 -8.22 -16.65
CA PRO A 91 -12.21 -8.75 -17.90
C PRO A 91 -11.77 -7.97 -19.15
N ASN A 92 -11.27 -6.75 -18.97
CA ASN A 92 -10.76 -5.90 -20.04
C ASN A 92 -9.25 -6.06 -20.29
N ASP A 93 -8.56 -6.94 -19.57
CA ASP A 93 -7.14 -7.21 -19.81
C ASP A 93 -6.91 -7.76 -21.22
N SER A 94 -5.90 -7.23 -21.91
CA SER A 94 -5.63 -7.53 -23.33
C SER A 94 -5.19 -8.98 -23.58
N ASN A 95 -4.76 -9.67 -22.52
CA ASN A 95 -4.29 -11.06 -22.54
C ASN A 95 -5.32 -12.06 -22.01
N VAL A 96 -6.53 -11.63 -21.68
CA VAL A 96 -7.64 -12.51 -21.32
C VAL A 96 -8.35 -12.94 -22.60
N GLY A 97 -8.29 -14.24 -22.92
CA GLY A 97 -9.00 -14.82 -24.06
C GLY A 97 -10.51 -14.64 -23.89
N ARG A 98 -11.13 -13.85 -24.77
CA ARG A 98 -12.59 -13.73 -24.85
C ARG A 98 -13.09 -14.92 -25.68
N ALA A 99 -13.74 -15.87 -25.02
CA ALA A 99 -14.41 -17.01 -25.68
C ALA A 99 -15.72 -16.57 -26.33
#